data_AF-A0A0U3UDU6-F1
#
_entry.id   AF-A0A0U3UDU6-F1
#
_cell.length_a   1.000
_cell.length_b   1.000
_cell.length_c   1.000
_cell.angle_alpha   90.00
_cell.angle_beta   90.00
_cell.angle_gamma   90.00
#
_symmetry.space_group_name_H-M   'P 1'
#
loop_
_entity.id
_entity.type
_entity.pdbx_description
1 polymer ?
#
loop_
_entity_poly.entity_id
_entity_poly.type
_entity_poly.pdbx_seq_one_letter_code
_entity_poly.pdbx_strand_id
1 'polypeptide(L)'
;MKDYYKIDLELFMHNNADLIRDIKSRAPVYADDYGLEVVQYINREVKQAHLNYIESLGVHDPYEYYISQHEEDRYMADKLIAQHRAALNHTA
;
A
#
# COMPACT_ATOMS: atom_id res chain seq x y z
N MET A 1 -15.26 1.07 8.81
CA MET A 1 -14.08 1.94 8.78
C MET A 1 -13.52 1.88 7.37
N LYS A 2 -13.06 3.01 6.80
CA LYS A 2 -12.47 3.02 5.45
C LYS A 2 -11.17 2.21 5.48
N ASP A 3 -10.90 1.47 4.41
CA ASP A 3 -9.62 0.81 4.21
C ASP A 3 -8.70 1.78 3.46
N TYR A 4 -8.03 2.65 4.20
CA TYR A 4 -7.19 3.71 3.63
C TYR A 4 -6.03 3.14 2.81
N TYR A 5 -5.50 1.97 3.20
CA TYR A 5 -4.48 1.27 2.43
C TYR A 5 -5.03 0.83 1.08
N LYS A 6 -6.23 0.22 1.04
CA LYS A 6 -6.84 -0.20 -0.22
C LYS A 6 -7.13 0.98 -1.14
N ILE A 7 -7.64 2.09 -0.61
CA ILE A 7 -7.90 3.32 -1.38
C ILE A 7 -6.59 3.83 -2.00
N ASP A 8 -5.52 3.91 -1.21
CA ASP A 8 -4.22 4.38 -1.69
C ASP A 8 -3.61 3.44 -2.74
N LEU A 9 -3.72 2.13 -2.53
CA LEU A 9 -3.23 1.12 -3.46
C LEU A 9 -3.97 1.20 -4.80
N GLU A 10 -5.30 1.37 -4.79
CA GLU A 10 -6.11 1.51 -6.00
C GLU A 10 -5.72 2.79 -6.76
N LEU A 11 -5.51 3.91 -6.06
CA LEU A 11 -5.02 5.16 -6.66
C LEU A 11 -3.61 4.99 -7.24
N PHE A 12 -2.71 4.34 -6.50
CA PHE A 12 -1.36 4.02 -6.97
C PHE A 12 -1.39 3.20 -8.25
N MET A 13 -2.21 2.14 -8.30
CA MET A 13 -2.36 1.30 -9.49
C MET A 13 -2.93 2.08 -10.68
N HIS A 14 -3.89 2.97 -10.43
CA HIS A 14 -4.47 3.82 -11.47
C HIS A 14 -3.43 4.78 -12.06
N ASN A 15 -2.65 5.44 -11.20
CA ASN A 15 -1.64 6.41 -11.62
C ASN A 15 -0.39 5.76 -12.24
N ASN A 16 -0.15 4.48 -11.98
CA ASN A 16 1.02 3.74 -12.45
C ASN A 16 0.64 2.61 -13.42
N ALA A 17 -0.38 2.82 -14.25
CA ALA A 17 -0.94 1.78 -15.13
C ALA A 17 0.12 1.07 -16.01
N ASP A 18 1.13 1.79 -16.50
CA ASP A 18 2.22 1.21 -17.30
C ASP A 18 3.10 0.25 -16.49
N LEU A 19 3.43 0.59 -15.24
CA LEU A 19 4.14 -0.30 -14.32
C LEU A 19 3.32 -1.55 -14.02
N ILE A 20 2.01 -1.37 -13.75
CA ILE A 20 1.11 -2.50 -13.48
C ILE A 20 1.01 -3.42 -14.71
N ARG A 21 0.99 -2.86 -15.93
CA ARG A 21 1.01 -3.63 -17.16
C ARG A 21 2.30 -4.43 -17.31
N ASP A 22 3.45 -3.82 -17.00
CA ASP A 22 4.74 -4.49 -17.03
C ASP A 22 4.81 -5.66 -16.02
N ILE A 23 4.39 -5.44 -14.77
CA ILE A 23 4.29 -6.50 -13.75
C ILE A 23 3.42 -7.66 -14.25
N LYS A 24 2.25 -7.36 -14.82
CA LYS A 24 1.34 -8.38 -15.36
C LYS A 24 1.94 -9.14 -16.54
N SER A 25 2.72 -8.48 -17.40
CA SER A 25 3.35 -9.12 -18.56
C SER A 25 4.44 -10.12 -18.17
N ARG A 26 5.14 -9.85 -17.07
CA ARG A 26 6.22 -10.67 -16.53
C ARG A 26 5.72 -11.81 -15.64
N ALA A 27 4.53 -11.66 -15.05
CA ALA A 27 3.98 -12.59 -14.08
C ALA A 27 3.89 -14.06 -14.55
N PRO A 28 3.51 -14.41 -15.80
CA PRO A 28 3.44 -15.81 -16.21
C PRO A 28 4.78 -16.55 -16.16
N VAL A 29 5.91 -15.84 -16.31
CA VAL A 29 7.24 -16.44 -16.25
C VAL A 29 7.70 -16.54 -14.80
N TYR A 30 7.62 -15.45 -14.05
CA TYR A 30 8.18 -15.41 -12.70
C TYR A 30 7.29 -16.07 -11.64
N ALA A 31 5.97 -16.14 -11.84
CA ALA A 31 5.09 -16.80 -10.85
C ALA A 31 5.51 -18.26 -10.62
N ASP A 32 5.86 -18.97 -11.69
CA ASP A 32 6.36 -20.34 -11.64
C ASP A 32 7.70 -20.44 -10.88
N ASP A 33 8.63 -19.52 -11.12
CA ASP A 33 9.93 -19.46 -10.43
C ASP A 33 9.78 -19.30 -8.91
N TYR A 34 8.72 -18.62 -8.46
CA TYR A 34 8.40 -18.42 -7.05
C TYR A 34 7.42 -19.45 -6.47
N GLY A 35 6.93 -20.40 -7.28
CA GLY A 35 5.91 -21.37 -6.87
C GLY A 35 4.59 -20.70 -6.46
N LEU A 36 4.24 -19.58 -7.10
CA LEU A 36 3.06 -18.78 -6.83
C LEU A 36 2.08 -18.87 -8.00
N GLU A 37 0.80 -18.69 -7.71
CA GLU A 37 -0.17 -18.40 -8.76
C GLU A 37 0.12 -17.03 -9.38
N VAL A 38 -0.15 -16.87 -10.68
CA VAL A 38 0.07 -15.59 -11.40
C VAL A 38 -0.55 -14.40 -10.67
N VAL A 39 -1.77 -14.57 -10.14
CA VAL A 39 -2.46 -13.51 -9.38
C VAL A 39 -1.76 -13.21 -8.05
N GLN A 40 -1.20 -14.22 -7.37
CA GLN A 40 -0.46 -14.02 -6.13
C GLN A 40 0.85 -13.28 -6.38
N TYR A 41 1.57 -13.63 -7.45
CA TYR A 41 2.77 -12.92 -7.87
C TYR A 41 2.46 -11.45 -8.19
N ILE A 42 1.45 -11.19 -9.02
CA ILE A 42 1.04 -9.81 -9.34
C ILE A 42 0.71 -9.02 -8.07
N ASN A 43 -0.09 -9.60 -7.17
CA ASN A 43 -0.43 -8.94 -5.92
C ASN A 43 0.80 -8.64 -5.07
N ARG A 44 1.76 -9.56 -4.99
CA ARG A 44 3.02 -9.35 -4.26
C ARG A 44 3.82 -8.19 -4.85
N GLU A 45 4.04 -8.20 -6.16
CA GLU A 45 4.85 -7.19 -6.85
C GLU A 45 4.21 -5.80 -6.78
N VAL A 46 2.89 -5.71 -6.96
CA VAL A 46 2.17 -4.44 -6.85
C VAL A 46 2.25 -3.88 -5.42
N LYS A 47 2.10 -4.73 -4.39
CA LYS A 47 2.27 -4.32 -3.00
C LYS A 47 3.70 -3.85 -2.71
N GLN A 48 4.70 -4.56 -3.22
CA GLN A 48 6.09 -4.17 -3.03
C GLN A 48 6.40 -2.84 -3.73
N ALA A 49 5.91 -2.65 -4.96
CA ALA A 49 6.08 -1.39 -5.68
C ALA A 49 5.40 -0.22 -4.97
N HIS A 50 4.21 -0.43 -4.39
CA HIS A 50 3.50 0.57 -3.60
C HIS A 50 4.27 0.94 -2.33
N LEU A 51 4.81 -0.05 -1.60
CA LEU A 51 5.65 0.20 -0.41
C LEU A 51 6.93 0.96 -0.77
N ASN A 52 7.62 0.56 -1.85
CA ASN A 52 8.82 1.25 -2.33
C ASN A 52 8.51 2.70 -2.72
N TYR A 53 7.35 2.95 -3.33
CA TYR A 53 6.90 4.30 -3.65
C TYR A 53 6.72 5.14 -2.39
N ILE A 54 6.03 4.63 -1.37
CA ILE A 54 5.84 5.33 -0.10
C ILE A 54 7.18 5.60 0.60
N GLU A 55 8.06 4.60 0.64
CA GLU A 55 9.40 4.76 1.21
C GLU A 55 10.20 5.86 0.48
N SER A 56 10.07 5.94 -0.85
CA SER A 56 10.72 6.99 -1.66
C SER A 56 10.23 8.41 -1.36
N LEU A 57 9.03 8.55 -0.77
CA LEU A 57 8.49 9.82 -0.29
C LEU A 57 9.05 10.21 1.10
N GLY A 58 9.88 9.36 1.72
CA GLY A 58 10.39 9.57 3.08
C GLY A 58 9.35 9.33 4.17
N VAL A 59 8.29 8.59 3.87
CA VAL A 59 7.23 8.25 4.84
C VAL A 59 7.73 7.17 5.80
N HIS A 60 7.75 7.48 7.09
CA HIS A 60 8.14 6.54 8.14
C HIS A 60 7.01 5.63 8.61
N ASP A 61 5.77 6.13 8.61
CA ASP A 61 4.59 5.37 8.99
C ASP A 61 3.58 5.38 7.82
N PRO A 62 3.52 4.29 7.03
CA PRO A 62 2.58 4.18 5.92
C PRO A 62 1.12 4.29 6.37
N TYR A 63 0.76 3.81 7.57
CA TYR A 63 -0.61 3.88 8.06
C TYR A 63 -1.07 5.33 8.27
N GLU A 64 -0.23 6.13 8.93
CA GLU A 64 -0.50 7.56 9.12
C GLU A 64 -0.56 8.31 7.79
N TYR A 65 0.30 7.95 6.84
CA TYR A 65 0.28 8.50 5.50
C TYR A 65 -1.05 8.21 4.79
N TYR A 66 -1.52 6.96 4.79
CA TYR A 66 -2.77 6.60 4.12
C TYR A 66 -3.97 7.38 4.68
N ILE A 67 -4.06 7.51 6.01
CA ILE A 67 -5.13 8.29 6.64
C ILE A 67 -5.02 9.76 6.23
N SER A 68 -3.82 10.33 6.29
CA SER A 68 -3.60 11.74 5.99
C SER A 68 -3.92 12.10 4.53
N GLN A 69 -3.77 11.15 3.61
CA GLN A 69 -4.11 11.34 2.20
C GLN A 69 -5.60 11.16 1.90
N HIS A 70 -6.28 10.24 2.60
CA HIS A 70 -7.60 9.73 2.17
C HIS A 70 -8.74 9.97 3.18
N GLU A 71 -8.45 10.51 4.36
CA GLU A 71 -9.48 11.00 5.28
C GLU A 71 -9.66 12.51 5.15
N GLU A 72 -10.84 12.91 4.68
CA GLU A 72 -11.20 14.32 4.48
C GLU A 72 -11.54 15.01 5.81
N ASP A 73 -12.12 14.25 6.76
CA ASP A 73 -12.39 14.75 8.11
C ASP A 73 -11.09 14.77 8.94
N ARG A 74 -10.49 15.96 9.05
CA ARG A 74 -9.26 16.17 9.82
C ARG A 74 -9.36 15.70 11.27
N TYR A 75 -10.49 15.91 11.92
CA TYR A 75 -10.66 15.48 13.32
C TYR A 75 -10.66 13.96 13.42
N MET A 76 -11.31 13.29 12.47
CA MET A 76 -11.28 11.83 12.41
C MET A 76 -9.87 11.31 12.07
N ALA A 77 -9.18 11.95 11.13
CA ALA A 77 -7.81 11.61 10.76
C ALA A 77 -6.86 11.65 11.98
N ASP A 78 -6.86 12.77 12.70
CA ASP A 78 -6.05 12.97 13.91
C ASP A 78 -6.36 11.92 14.97
N LYS A 79 -7.65 11.60 15.17
CA LYS A 79 -8.08 10.59 16.13
C LYS A 79 -7.55 9.20 15.77
N LEU A 80 -7.61 8.80 14.50
CA LEU A 80 -7.14 7.49 14.05
C LEU A 80 -5.62 7.37 14.17
N ILE A 81 -4.89 8.42 13.81
CA ILE A 81 -3.43 8.48 13.95
C ILE A 81 -3.05 8.38 15.44
N ALA A 82 -3.71 9.12 16.32
CA ALA A 82 -3.46 9.05 17.76
C ALA A 82 -3.72 7.64 18.32
N GLN A 83 -4.79 6.97 17.88
CA GLN A 83 -5.09 5.59 18.25
C GLN A 83 -4.02 4.60 17.78
N HIS A 84 -3.51 4.77 16.55
CA HIS A 84 -2.44 3.94 16.00
C HIS A 84 -1.14 4.07 16.78
N ARG A 85 -0.68 5.30 17.01
CA ARG A 85 0.53 5.59 17.80
C ARG A 85 0.43 5.02 19.22
N ALA A 86 -0.74 5.16 19.85
CA ALA A 86 -0.96 4.58 21.17
C ALA A 86 -0.84 3.04 21.13
N ALA A 87 -1.44 2.38 20.14
CA ALA A 87 -1.36 0.93 19.98
C ALA A 87 0.09 0.44 19.81
N LEU A 88 0.91 1.14 19.02
CA LEU A 88 2.32 0.83 18.83
C LEU A 88 3.12 0.94 20.14
N ASN A 89 2.88 2.02 20.90
CA ASN A 89 3.54 2.26 22.19
C ASN A 89 3.11 1.26 23.28
N HIS A 90 1.94 0.64 23.16
CA HIS A 90 1.49 -0.42 24.07
C HIS A 90 2.08 -1.80 23.73
N THR A 91 2.61 -1.98 22.52
CA THR A 91 3.25 -3.23 22.07
C THR A 91 4.78 -3.20 22.10
N ALA A 92 5.38 -2.05 22.44
CA ALA A 92 6.81 -1.85 22.65
C ALA A 92 7.19 -2.04 24.13
#